data_AF-A0A8D9G473-F1
#
_entry.id   AF-A0A8D9G473-F1
#
_cell.length_a   1.000
_cell.length_b   1.000
_cell.length_c   1.000
_cell.angle_alpha   90.00
_cell.angle_beta   90.00
_cell.angle_gamma   90.00
#
_symmetry.space_group_name_H-M   'P 1'
#
loop_
_entity.id
_entity.type
_entity.pdbx_description
1 polymer ?
#
loop_
_entity_poly.entity_id
_entity_poly.type
_entity_poly.pdbx_seq_one_letter_code
_entity_poly.pdbx_strand_id
1 'polypeptide(L)'
;MSRVHKCSTILQQLAAICSLCERTSWKGMLCWKSLQGWLNSAVWALPSEYLKQGEAENIVREWSEALGGAGIDYLENKGCNLGSNNSLGGGHMQGKHGLALKRLVRDFADSHRKDPNLNII
;
A
#
# COMPACT_ATOMS: atom_id res chain seq x y z
N MET A 1 -9.95 3.44 14.08
CA MET A 1 -8.89 3.28 13.05
C MET A 1 -8.48 4.64 12.50
N SER A 2 -7.19 5.01 12.55
CA SER A 2 -6.70 6.27 11.94
C SER A 2 -6.75 6.22 10.41
N ARG A 3 -6.72 7.39 9.74
CA ARG A 3 -6.66 7.49 8.27
C ARG A 3 -5.48 6.70 7.69
N VAL A 4 -4.30 6.82 8.31
CA VAL A 4 -3.10 6.05 7.98
C VAL A 4 -3.37 4.56 8.03
N HIS A 5 -3.98 4.06 9.11
CA HIS A 5 -4.26 2.62 9.22
C HIS A 5 -5.24 2.14 8.14
N LYS A 6 -6.34 2.87 7.89
CA LYS A 6 -7.29 2.52 6.84
C LYS A 6 -6.61 2.47 5.46
N CYS A 7 -5.77 3.46 5.16
CA CYS A 7 -5.05 3.55 3.89
C CYS A 7 -4.10 2.36 3.72
N SER A 8 -3.26 2.08 4.73
CA SER A 8 -2.33 0.94 4.69
C SER A 8 -3.04 -0.41 4.59
N THR A 9 -4.20 -0.58 5.23
CA THR A 9 -5.01 -1.81 5.10
C THR A 9 -5.54 -1.99 3.69
N ILE A 10 -6.12 -0.96 3.08
CA ILE A 10 -6.62 -1.02 1.69
C ILE A 10 -5.49 -1.33 0.72
N LEU A 11 -4.35 -0.65 0.87
CA LEU A 11 -3.16 -0.87 0.06
C LEU A 11 -2.63 -2.31 0.15
N GLN A 12 -2.58 -2.87 1.37
CA GLN A 12 -2.17 -4.26 1.59
C GLN A 12 -3.14 -5.27 0.95
N GLN A 13 -4.46 -5.03 1.07
CA GLN A 13 -5.47 -5.89 0.44
C GLN A 13 -5.37 -5.86 -1.08
N LEU A 14 -5.18 -4.67 -1.66
CA LEU A 14 -5.03 -4.49 -3.10
C LEU A 14 -3.77 -5.19 -3.62
N ALA A 15 -2.65 -5.08 -2.90
CA ALA A 15 -1.42 -5.81 -3.22
C ALA A 15 -1.64 -7.33 -3.18
N ALA A 16 -2.35 -7.85 -2.18
CA ALA A 16 -2.67 -9.28 -2.11
C ALA A 16 -3.55 -9.76 -3.27
N ILE A 17 -4.54 -8.96 -3.68
CA ILE A 17 -5.37 -9.26 -4.85
C ILE A 17 -4.50 -9.30 -6.10
N CYS A 18 -3.61 -8.33 -6.32
CA CYS A 18 -2.67 -8.34 -7.43
C CYS A 18 -1.79 -9.60 -7.43
N SER A 19 -1.21 -9.98 -6.28
CA SER A 19 -0.40 -11.19 -6.16
C SER A 19 -1.19 -12.48 -6.43
N LEU A 20 -2.47 -12.54 -6.06
CA LEU A 20 -3.34 -13.68 -6.34
C LEU A 20 -3.73 -13.75 -7.82
N CYS A 21 -4.06 -12.61 -8.43
CA CYS A 21 -4.39 -12.53 -9.84
C CYS A 21 -3.20 -12.92 -10.74
N GLU A 22 -1.96 -12.63 -10.33
CA GLU A 22 -0.76 -13.09 -11.07
C GLU A 22 -0.58 -14.61 -11.08
N ARG A 23 -1.10 -15.30 -10.06
CA ARG A 23 -1.05 -16.77 -9.94
C ARG A 23 -2.24 -17.47 -10.60
N THR A 24 -3.18 -16.71 -11.16
CA THR A 24 -4.40 -17.24 -11.78
C THR A 24 -4.52 -16.74 -13.23
N SER A 25 -5.52 -17.24 -13.97
CA SER A 25 -5.82 -16.76 -15.33
C SER A 25 -6.30 -15.29 -15.38
N TRP A 26 -6.45 -14.63 -14.23
CA TRP A 26 -6.95 -13.26 -14.09
C TRP A 26 -5.84 -12.20 -14.11
N LYS A 27 -4.60 -12.60 -14.45
CA LYS A 27 -3.45 -11.70 -14.62
C LYS A 27 -3.71 -10.51 -15.56
N GLY A 28 -4.62 -10.68 -16.53
CA GLY A 28 -5.00 -9.59 -17.45
C GLY A 28 -5.87 -8.48 -16.84
N MET A 29 -6.50 -8.71 -15.68
CA MET A 29 -7.47 -7.79 -15.07
C MET A 29 -6.84 -6.92 -13.98
N LEU A 30 -5.98 -7.50 -13.13
CA LEU A 30 -5.27 -6.83 -12.04
C LEU A 30 -3.92 -7.52 -11.85
N CYS A 31 -2.82 -6.89 -12.24
CA CYS A 31 -1.48 -7.44 -12.02
C CYS A 31 -0.59 -6.46 -11.25
N TRP A 32 0.55 -6.94 -10.78
CA TRP A 32 1.52 -6.13 -10.05
C TRP A 32 1.95 -4.88 -10.84
N LYS A 33 2.14 -5.03 -12.16
CA LYS A 33 2.45 -3.91 -13.06
C LYS A 33 1.36 -2.83 -13.06
N SER A 34 0.08 -3.20 -13.00
CA SER A 34 -1.03 -2.24 -12.92
C SER A 34 -0.96 -1.44 -11.63
N LEU A 35 -0.72 -2.12 -10.49
CA LEU A 35 -0.57 -1.45 -9.19
C LEU A 35 0.63 -0.50 -9.16
N GLN A 36 1.79 -0.92 -9.69
CA GLN A 36 2.95 -0.04 -9.82
C GLN A 36 2.66 1.16 -10.71
N GLY A 37 1.94 0.95 -11.83
CA GLY A 37 1.50 2.02 -12.71
C GLY A 37 0.58 3.01 -12.00
N TRP A 38 -0.40 2.54 -11.23
CA TRP A 38 -1.30 3.41 -10.45
C TRP A 38 -0.56 4.20 -9.38
N LEU A 39 0.36 3.57 -8.65
CA LEU A 39 1.19 4.28 -7.68
C LEU A 39 2.01 5.38 -8.36
N ASN A 40 2.66 5.05 -9.49
CA ASN A 40 3.42 6.01 -10.27
C ASN A 40 2.54 7.19 -10.72
N SER A 41 1.41 6.92 -11.37
CA SER A 41 0.48 7.97 -11.81
C SER A 41 -0.05 8.82 -10.64
N ALA A 42 -0.37 8.22 -9.50
CA ALA A 42 -0.87 8.94 -8.34
C ALA A 42 0.18 9.88 -7.75
N VAL A 43 1.45 9.43 -7.65
CA VAL A 43 2.55 10.23 -7.11
C VAL A 43 2.90 11.38 -8.05
N TRP A 44 2.99 11.11 -9.36
CA TRP A 44 3.34 12.13 -10.36
C TRP A 44 2.20 13.09 -10.68
N ALA A 45 0.96 12.78 -10.32
CA ALA A 45 -0.17 13.70 -10.42
C ALA A 45 -0.24 14.70 -9.26
N LEU A 46 0.59 14.55 -8.22
CA LEU A 46 0.63 15.52 -7.12
C LEU A 46 1.25 16.85 -7.60
N PRO A 47 0.79 18.00 -7.06
CA PRO A 47 1.39 19.29 -7.36
C PRO A 47 2.90 19.29 -7.06
N SER A 48 3.68 20.02 -7.87
CA SER A 48 5.14 20.10 -7.74
C SER A 48 5.60 20.69 -6.40
N GLU A 49 4.74 21.43 -5.70
CA GLU A 49 5.01 22.05 -4.39
C GLU A 49 4.65 21.12 -3.22
N TYR A 50 3.99 20.01 -3.53
CA TYR A 50 3.61 19.01 -2.55
C TYR A 50 4.79 18.10 -2.23
N LEU A 51 5.53 17.64 -3.24
CA LEU A 51 6.68 16.75 -3.06
C LEU A 51 8.01 17.50 -3.12
N LYS A 52 8.98 17.07 -2.32
CA LYS A 52 10.37 17.53 -2.41
C LYS A 52 11.03 16.91 -3.64
N GLN A 53 12.09 17.55 -4.14
CA GLN A 53 12.88 17.00 -5.25
C GLN A 53 13.40 15.59 -4.89
N GLY A 54 13.18 14.62 -5.78
CA GLY A 54 13.57 13.22 -5.57
C GLY A 54 12.61 12.40 -4.69
N GLU A 55 11.60 13.03 -4.08
CA GLU A 55 10.67 12.35 -3.18
C GLU A 55 9.69 11.45 -3.95
N ALA A 56 9.26 11.89 -5.13
CA ALA A 56 8.38 11.11 -5.99
C ALA A 56 9.01 9.75 -6.37
N GLU A 57 10.27 9.77 -6.80
CA GLU A 57 11.03 8.58 -7.17
C GLU A 57 11.25 7.66 -5.98
N ASN A 58 11.58 8.22 -4.81
CA ASN A 58 11.74 7.45 -3.58
C ASN A 58 10.42 6.79 -3.15
N ILE A 59 9.30 7.51 -3.18
CA ILE A 59 7.97 6.96 -2.88
C ILE A 59 7.67 5.79 -3.82
N VAL A 60 7.78 6.00 -5.13
CA VAL A 60 7.47 4.95 -6.12
C VAL A 60 8.32 3.70 -5.88
N ARG A 61 9.61 3.86 -5.60
CA ARG A 61 10.52 2.74 -5.33
C ARG A 61 10.18 2.01 -4.02
N GLU A 62 10.20 2.74 -2.90
CA GLU A 62 10.10 2.15 -1.57
C GLU A 62 8.70 1.62 -1.28
N TRP A 63 7.66 2.32 -1.74
CA TRP A 63 6.29 1.88 -1.54
C TRP A 63 5.95 0.69 -2.41
N SER A 64 6.47 0.62 -3.65
CA SER A 64 6.30 -0.57 -4.49
C SER A 64 6.88 -1.81 -3.81
N GLU A 65 8.11 -1.72 -3.29
CA GLU A 65 8.75 -2.83 -2.58
C GLU A 65 7.95 -3.26 -1.34
N ALA A 66 7.56 -2.29 -0.51
CA ALA A 66 6.79 -2.55 0.71
C ALA A 66 5.40 -3.13 0.40
N LEU A 67 4.72 -2.64 -0.65
CA LEU A 67 3.44 -3.18 -1.12
C LEU A 67 3.58 -4.65 -1.55
N GLY A 68 4.64 -4.99 -2.29
CA GLY A 68 4.85 -6.33 -2.81
C GLY A 68 5.05 -7.32 -1.68
N GLY A 69 5.93 -6.97 -0.74
CA GLY A 69 6.12 -7.75 0.48
C GLY A 69 4.85 -7.84 1.32
N ALA A 70 4.10 -6.74 1.47
CA ALA A 70 2.88 -6.73 2.28
C ALA A 70 1.77 -7.60 1.69
N GLY A 71 1.69 -7.71 0.36
CA GLY A 71 0.82 -8.64 -0.35
C GLY A 71 1.18 -10.09 -0.07
N ILE A 72 2.47 -10.43 -0.08
CA ILE A 72 2.97 -11.77 0.29
C ILE A 72 2.65 -12.08 1.75
N ASP A 73 3.01 -11.19 2.68
CA ASP A 73 2.72 -11.32 4.12
C ASP A 73 1.23 -11.62 4.37
N TYR A 74 0.35 -10.97 3.61
CA TYR A 74 -1.09 -11.16 3.73
C TYR A 74 -1.54 -12.53 3.23
N LEU A 75 -1.01 -12.98 2.09
CA LEU A 75 -1.30 -14.31 1.54
C LEU A 75 -0.78 -15.42 2.45
N GLU A 76 0.41 -15.28 3.02
CA GLU A 76 0.99 -16.24 3.95
C GLU A 76 0.19 -16.33 5.25
N ASN A 77 -0.26 -15.19 5.81
CA ASN A 77 -1.09 -15.16 7.01
C ASN A 77 -2.48 -15.78 6.78
N LYS A 78 -3.02 -15.70 5.55
CA LYS A 78 -4.28 -16.38 5.19
C LYS A 78 -4.11 -17.84 4.78
N GLY A 79 -2.99 -18.22 4.18
CA GLY A 79 -2.69 -19.60 3.77
C GLY A 79 -2.73 -20.59 4.95
N CYS A 80 -2.35 -20.13 6.15
CA CYS A 80 -2.42 -20.92 7.38
C CYS A 80 -3.84 -21.00 7.99
N ASN A 81 -4.79 -20.17 7.55
CA ASN A 81 -6.11 -19.98 8.15
C ASN A 81 -7.28 -20.41 7.24
N LEU A 82 -7.02 -21.18 6.18
CA LEU A 82 -8.04 -21.59 5.20
C LEU A 82 -9.17 -22.48 5.79
N GLY A 83 -9.05 -22.93 7.04
CA GLY A 83 -10.03 -23.78 7.72
C GLY A 83 -10.86 -23.11 8.83
N SER A 84 -10.68 -21.83 9.15
CA SER A 84 -11.39 -21.18 10.26
C SER A 84 -12.32 -20.07 9.77
N ASN A 85 -13.63 -20.35 9.81
CA ASN A 85 -14.71 -19.45 9.37
C ASN A 85 -14.87 -18.14 10.18
N ASN A 86 -13.92 -17.76 11.03
CA ASN A 86 -14.12 -16.71 12.03
C ASN A 86 -13.10 -15.54 12.03
N SER A 87 -12.39 -15.22 10.94
CA SER A 87 -11.47 -14.07 10.97
C SER A 87 -11.36 -13.25 9.68
N LEU A 88 -12.50 -12.72 9.22
CA LEU A 88 -12.52 -11.61 8.25
C LEU A 88 -11.86 -10.31 8.78
N GLY A 89 -11.48 -10.24 10.07
CA GLY A 89 -11.01 -9.01 10.71
C GLY A 89 -9.58 -8.96 11.29
N GLY A 90 -8.80 -10.05 11.30
CA GLY A 90 -7.71 -10.18 12.29
C GLY A 90 -6.24 -10.03 11.84
N GLY A 91 -5.90 -10.28 10.57
CA GLY A 91 -4.50 -10.53 10.17
C GLY A 91 -3.75 -9.39 9.47
N HIS A 92 -4.37 -8.22 9.31
CA HIS A 92 -3.77 -7.12 8.55
C HIS A 92 -2.61 -6.49 9.32
N MET A 93 -1.50 -6.24 8.63
CA MET A 93 -0.30 -5.55 9.15
C MET A 93 0.53 -6.29 10.22
N GLN A 94 0.41 -7.62 10.36
CA GLN A 94 1.26 -8.39 11.29
C GLN A 94 2.64 -8.79 10.69
N GLY A 95 2.76 -8.82 9.36
CA GLY A 95 4.01 -9.14 8.69
C GLY A 95 4.99 -7.95 8.64
N LYS A 96 6.28 -8.26 8.48
CA LYS A 96 7.38 -7.27 8.45
C LYS A 96 7.15 -6.20 7.38
N HIS A 97 6.69 -6.59 6.19
CA HIS A 97 6.48 -5.69 5.07
C HIS A 97 5.17 -4.90 5.22
N GLY A 98 4.13 -5.52 5.80
CA GLY A 98 2.93 -4.79 6.22
C GLY A 98 3.24 -3.68 7.22
N LEU A 99 4.08 -3.94 8.21
CA LEU A 99 4.54 -2.92 9.16
C LEU A 99 5.40 -1.84 8.50
N ALA A 100 6.27 -2.21 7.55
CA ALA A 100 7.07 -1.27 6.77
C ALA A 100 6.18 -0.34 5.93
N LEU A 101 5.18 -0.88 5.23
CA LEU A 101 4.19 -0.08 4.49
C LEU A 101 3.45 0.90 5.39
N LYS A 102 3.04 0.46 6.59
CA LYS A 102 2.38 1.33 7.56
C LYS A 102 3.29 2.47 8.05
N ARG A 103 4.59 2.22 8.18
CA ARG A 103 5.58 3.25 8.55
C ARG A 103 5.74 4.24 7.41
N LEU A 104 5.98 3.79 6.19
CA LEU A 104 6.09 4.65 5.00
C LEU A 104 4.88 5.58 4.81
N VAL A 105 3.65 5.04 4.91
CA VAL A 105 2.43 5.87 4.81
C VAL A 105 2.34 6.90 5.93
N ARG A 106 2.78 6.54 7.14
CA ARG A 106 2.77 7.45 8.29
C ARG A 106 3.82 8.54 8.13
N ASP A 107 5.05 8.16 7.81
CA ASP A 107 6.18 9.08 7.68
C ASP A 107 5.93 10.09 6.57
N PHE A 108 5.32 9.64 5.47
CA PHE A 108 4.82 10.54 4.42
C PHE A 108 3.72 11.48 4.94
N ALA A 109 2.69 10.95 5.59
CA ALA A 109 1.61 11.77 6.12
C ALA A 109 2.10 12.80 7.16
N ASP A 110 3.06 12.44 8.00
CA ASP A 110 3.65 13.31 9.02
C ASP A 110 4.59 14.35 8.39
N SER A 111 5.38 13.98 7.37
CA SER A 111 6.28 14.89 6.64
C SER A 111 5.53 15.93 5.80
N HIS A 112 4.34 15.59 5.31
CA HIS A 112 3.48 16.46 4.52
C HIS A 112 2.38 17.14 5.32
N ARG A 113 2.39 16.98 6.64
CA ARG A 113 1.51 17.68 7.55
C ARG A 113 1.96 19.15 7.68
N LYS A 114 1.73 19.97 6.64
CA LYS A 114 1.91 21.42 6.73
C LYS A 114 0.91 22.01 7.74
N ASP A 115 1.31 23.10 8.40
CA ASP A 115 0.53 23.93 9.33
C ASP A 115 -0.97 23.97 9.00
N PRO A 116 -1.89 24.05 9.99
CA PRO A 116 -3.34 23.93 9.80
C PRO A 116 -4.00 25.01 8.91
N ASN A 117 -3.22 25.85 8.21
CA ASN A 117 -3.67 26.90 7.32
C ASN A 117 -3.42 26.67 5.82
N LEU A 118 -2.84 25.53 5.39
CA LEU A 118 -2.78 25.24 3.96
C LEU A 118 -4.08 24.58 3.48
N ASN A 119 -5.07 25.42 3.15
CA ASN A 119 -6.23 25.01 2.37
C ASN A 119 -5.76 24.60 0.97
N ILE A 120 -5.58 23.30 0.76
CA ILE A 120 -5.52 22.72 -0.57
C ILE A 120 -6.96 22.33 -0.92
N ILE A 121 -7.52 23.07 -1.89
CA ILE A 121 -8.87 22.95 -2.47
C ILE A 121 -8.92 21.69 -3.34
#